data_AF-A0A377CJ84-F1
#
_entry.id   AF-A0A377CJ84-F1
#
_cell.length_a   1.000
_cell.length_b   1.000
_cell.length_c   1.000
_cell.angle_alpha   90.00
_cell.angle_beta   90.00
_cell.angle_gamma   90.00
#
_symmetry.space_group_name_H-M   'P 1'
#
loop_
_entity.id
_entity.type
_entity.pdbx_description
1 polymer ?
#
loop_
_entity_poly.entity_id
_entity_poly.type
_entity_poly.pdbx_seq_one_letter_code
_entity_poly.pdbx_strand_id
1 'polypeptide(L)'
;MFDLPFNPDLLEQRIGRLDRIGQAHDIQIHVPYLEKTAQSVLVRWYHEGLDAFEHTCPTGRTIYDSVYNDLINYLASPDQTEGFDDLIKTAASNMKR
;
A
#
# COMPACT_ATOMS: atom_id res chain seq x y z
N MET A 1 5.71 -6.73 9.70
CA MET A 1 5.64 -7.36 8.38
C MET A 1 6.93 -7.09 7.65
N PHE A 2 7.62 -8.13 7.14
CA PHE A 2 8.95 -7.98 6.54
C PHE A 2 8.89 -7.85 5.01
N ASP A 3 7.88 -8.43 4.37
CA ASP A 3 7.60 -8.30 2.93
C ASP A 3 6.20 -7.74 2.70
N LEU A 4 6.11 -6.64 1.94
CA LEU A 4 4.83 -6.16 1.44
C LEU A 4 4.49 -6.86 0.13
N PRO A 5 3.29 -7.45 -0.01
CA PRO A 5 2.87 -8.01 -1.27
C PRO A 5 2.63 -6.90 -2.29
N PHE A 6 2.72 -7.23 -3.57
CA PHE A 6 2.48 -6.24 -4.62
C PHE A 6 0.99 -5.99 -4.88
N ASN A 7 0.14 -7.01 -4.69
CA ASN A 7 -1.31 -6.90 -4.82
C ASN A 7 -1.96 -6.49 -3.47
N PRO A 8 -2.77 -5.41 -3.41
CA PRO A 8 -3.49 -5.00 -2.21
C PRO A 8 -4.32 -6.09 -1.54
N ASP A 9 -5.00 -6.94 -2.32
CA ASP A 9 -5.86 -7.99 -1.75
C ASP A 9 -5.05 -8.94 -0.85
N LEU A 10 -3.79 -9.20 -1.19
CA LEU A 10 -2.91 -10.06 -0.40
C LEU A 10 -2.48 -9.37 0.89
N LEU A 11 -2.33 -8.04 0.89
CA LEU A 11 -2.06 -7.29 2.11
C LEU A 11 -3.27 -7.39 3.05
N GLU A 12 -4.47 -7.13 2.53
CA GLU A 12 -5.71 -7.23 3.30
C GLU A 12 -5.93 -8.63 3.87
N GLN A 13 -5.70 -9.68 3.07
CA GLN A 13 -5.78 -11.05 3.55
C GLN A 13 -4.82 -11.33 4.70
N ARG A 14 -3.59 -10.77 4.65
CA ARG A 14 -2.61 -10.92 5.72
C ARG A 14 -3.04 -10.17 6.99
N ILE A 15 -3.58 -8.95 6.85
CA ILE A 15 -4.12 -8.17 7.96
C ILE A 15 -5.35 -8.85 8.56
N GLY A 16 -6.31 -9.32 7.76
CA GLY A 16 -7.51 -10.04 8.23
C GLY A 16 -7.26 -11.42 8.85
N ARG A 17 -6.03 -11.94 8.79
CA ARG A 17 -5.62 -13.09 9.62
C ARG A 17 -5.31 -12.68 11.06
N LEU A 18 -4.91 -11.44 11.26
CA LEU A 18 -4.66 -10.82 12.57
C LEU A 18 -5.93 -10.15 13.10
N ASP A 19 -6.64 -9.42 12.23
CA ASP A 19 -7.85 -8.65 12.52
C ASP A 19 -9.12 -9.50 12.43
N ARG A 20 -9.43 -10.17 13.53
CA ARG A 20 -10.61 -11.05 13.64
C ARG A 20 -11.38 -10.75 14.92
N ILE A 21 -12.69 -10.95 14.86
CA ILE A 21 -13.59 -10.90 16.02
C ILE A 21 -13.02 -11.80 17.13
N GLY A 22 -12.85 -11.23 18.32
CA GLY A 22 -12.28 -11.92 19.48
C GLY A 22 -10.81 -11.56 19.78
N GLN A 23 -10.20 -10.66 19.01
CA GLN A 23 -8.96 -9.99 19.43
C GLN A 23 -9.20 -9.15 20.69
N ALA A 24 -8.27 -9.23 21.63
CA ALA A 24 -8.37 -8.55 22.93
C ALA A 24 -7.69 -7.17 22.92
N HIS A 25 -6.81 -6.92 21.96
CA HIS A 25 -6.03 -5.68 21.85
C HIS A 25 -5.97 -5.21 20.40
N ASP A 26 -5.70 -3.91 20.24
CA ASP A 26 -5.47 -3.32 18.94
C ASP A 26 -4.23 -3.91 18.26
N ILE A 27 -4.30 -4.04 16.94
CA ILE A 27 -3.22 -4.63 16.14
C ILE A 27 -2.18 -3.56 15.84
N GLN A 28 -0.94 -3.84 16.20
CA GLN A 28 0.20 -2.97 15.91
C GLN A 28 0.97 -3.52 14.71
N ILE A 29 0.90 -2.84 13.57
CA ILE A 29 1.60 -3.24 12.34
C ILE A 29 2.92 -2.46 12.23
N HIS A 30 4.04 -3.15 12.42
CA HIS A 30 5.36 -2.58 12.16
C HIS A 30 5.88 -3.02 10.80
N VAL A 31 6.24 -2.08 9.92
CA VAL A 31 6.77 -2.36 8.58
C VAL A 31 8.17 -1.76 8.43
N PRO A 32 9.23 -2.44 8.89
CA PRO A 32 10.60 -1.98 8.63
C PRO A 32 10.92 -2.17 7.14
N TYR A 33 11.51 -1.15 6.53
CA TYR A 33 11.95 -1.19 5.13
C TYR A 33 13.27 -0.43 4.98
N LEU A 34 14.00 -0.74 3.91
CA LEU A 34 15.19 0.01 3.52
C LEU A 34 14.80 1.16 2.61
N GLU A 35 15.37 2.34 2.83
CA GLU A 35 15.18 3.50 1.96
C GLU A 35 15.64 3.19 0.52
N LYS A 36 15.03 3.88 -0.46
CA LYS A 36 15.38 3.76 -1.88
C LYS A 36 15.27 2.33 -2.43
N THR A 37 14.32 1.58 -1.92
CA THR A 37 13.98 0.24 -2.43
C THR A 37 12.53 0.19 -2.90
N ALA A 38 12.19 -0.82 -3.70
CA ALA A 38 10.81 -1.10 -4.08
C ALA A 38 9.88 -1.20 -2.85
N GLN A 39 10.37 -1.72 -1.72
CA GLN A 39 9.58 -1.74 -0.49
C GLN A 39 9.25 -0.35 0.02
N SER A 40 10.19 0.61 -0.02
CA SER A 40 9.90 2.00 0.40
C SER A 40 8.79 2.64 -0.44
N VAL A 41 8.76 2.36 -1.74
CA VAL A 41 7.70 2.80 -2.65
C VAL A 41 6.36 2.14 -2.28
N LEU A 42 6.34 0.82 -2.06
CA LEU A 42 5.12 0.10 -1.65
C LEU A 42 4.58 0.59 -0.32
N VAL A 43 5.44 0.82 0.68
CA VAL A 43 5.01 1.33 2.00
C VAL A 43 4.27 2.65 1.83
N ARG A 44 4.86 3.60 1.11
CA ARG A 44 4.24 4.91 0.87
C ARG A 44 2.93 4.78 0.09
N TRP A 45 2.92 3.98 -0.97
CA TRP A 45 1.72 3.78 -1.77
C TRP A 45 0.57 3.15 -0.96
N TYR A 46 0.85 2.12 -0.17
CA TYR A 46 -0.15 1.49 0.69
C TYR A 46 -0.66 2.39 1.80
N HIS A 47 0.22 3.16 2.43
CA HIS A 47 -0.13 4.02 3.56
C HIS A 47 -0.76 5.34 3.10
N GLU A 48 -0.07 6.10 2.26
CA GLU A 48 -0.50 7.45 1.86
C GLU A 48 -1.51 7.42 0.72
N GLY A 49 -1.41 6.42 -0.17
CA GLY A 49 -2.26 6.32 -1.36
C GLY A 49 -3.54 5.53 -1.14
N LEU A 50 -3.46 4.43 -0.37
CA LEU A 50 -4.56 3.49 -0.17
C LEU A 50 -5.08 3.41 1.27
N ASP A 51 -4.37 3.98 2.24
CA ASP A 51 -4.64 3.83 3.68
C ASP A 51 -4.86 2.37 4.13
N ALA A 52 -4.19 1.44 3.46
CA ALA A 52 -4.50 0.01 3.50
C ALA A 52 -3.98 -0.72 4.74
N PHE A 53 -3.18 -0.04 5.57
CA PHE A 53 -2.70 -0.60 6.84
C PHE A 53 -3.71 -0.41 7.97
N GLU A 54 -4.50 0.65 7.92
CA GLU A 54 -5.45 1.02 8.98
C GLU A 54 -6.89 0.69 8.59
N HIS A 55 -7.19 0.67 7.28
CA HIS A 55 -8.54 0.49 6.78
C HIS A 55 -8.61 -0.56 5.68
N THR A 56 -9.73 -1.30 5.65
CA THR A 56 -10.07 -2.17 4.53
C THR A 56 -10.54 -1.32 3.34
N CYS A 57 -9.99 -1.58 2.16
CA CYS A 57 -10.19 -0.78 0.97
C CYS A 57 -10.70 -1.67 -0.18
N PRO A 58 -12.03 -1.83 -0.34
CA PRO A 58 -12.59 -2.68 -1.39
C PRO A 58 -12.31 -2.17 -2.81
N THR A 59 -11.86 -0.92 -2.96
CA THR A 59 -11.47 -0.31 -4.24
C THR A 59 -9.96 -0.36 -4.49
N GLY A 60 -9.16 -0.87 -3.56
CA GLY A 60 -7.70 -0.90 -3.64
C GLY A 60 -7.20 -1.63 -4.89
N ARG A 61 -7.84 -2.74 -5.26
CA ARG A 61 -7.53 -3.48 -6.49
C ARG A 61 -7.81 -2.68 -7.76
N THR A 62 -8.95 -1.99 -7.83
CA THR A 62 -9.33 -1.16 -8.98
C THR A 62 -8.37 0.00 -9.18
N ILE A 63 -8.00 0.67 -8.08
CA ILE A 63 -7.03 1.76 -8.12
C ILE A 63 -5.67 1.24 -8.57
N TYR A 64 -5.20 0.14 -7.97
CA TYR A 64 -3.97 -0.54 -8.37
C TYR A 64 -3.93 -0.85 -9.86
N ASP A 65 -4.99 -1.44 -10.42
CA ASP A 65 -5.05 -1.77 -11.85
C ASP A 65 -5.00 -0.51 -12.73
N SER A 66 -5.57 0.61 -12.27
CA SER A 66 -5.55 1.89 -13.01
C SER A 66 -4.17 2.57 -13.02
N VAL A 67 -3.37 2.39 -11.97
CA VAL A 67 -2.03 3.02 -11.83
C VAL A 67 -0.88 2.03 -12.00
N TYR A 68 -1.18 0.79 -12.37
CA TYR A 68 -0.25 -0.34 -12.35
C TYR A 68 1.06 -0.06 -13.11
N ASN A 69 0.94 0.46 -14.34
CA ASN A 69 2.10 0.71 -15.20
C ASN A 69 3.03 1.78 -14.59
N ASP A 70 2.45 2.85 -14.05
CA ASP A 70 3.22 3.92 -13.41
C ASP A 70 3.88 3.42 -12.12
N LEU A 71 3.12 2.68 -11.30
CA LEU A 71 3.63 2.10 -10.05
C LEU A 71 4.80 1.14 -10.30
N ILE A 72 4.72 0.28 -11.33
CA ILE A 72 5.81 -0.62 -11.72
C ILE A 72 7.10 0.16 -12.05
N ASN A 73 6.99 1.31 -12.73
CA ASN A 73 8.17 2.11 -13.07
C ASN A 73 8.88 2.61 -11.81
N TYR A 74 8.13 3.11 -10.83
CA TYR A 74 8.69 3.53 -9.54
C TYR A 74 9.27 2.36 -8.73
N LEU A 75 8.70 1.16 -8.84
CA LEU A 75 9.25 -0.04 -8.19
C LEU A 75 10.53 -0.53 -8.85
N ALA A 76 10.62 -0.41 -10.17
CA ALA A 76 11.82 -0.77 -10.94
C ALA A 76 12.96 0.25 -10.74
N SER A 77 12.63 1.52 -10.48
CA SER A 77 13.58 2.62 -10.28
C SER A 77 13.24 3.44 -9.04
N PRO A 78 13.41 2.88 -7.83
CA PRO A 78 12.99 3.52 -6.57
C PRO A 78 13.74 4.80 -6.21
N ASP A 79 14.88 5.07 -6.87
CA ASP A 79 15.62 6.32 -6.74
C ASP A 79 14.96 7.49 -7.51
N GLN A 80 14.12 7.20 -8.50
CA GLN A 80 13.41 8.20 -9.31
C GLN A 80 12.03 8.47 -8.70
N THR A 81 11.99 9.41 -7.75
CA THR A 81 10.75 9.75 -7.01
C THR A 81 10.01 10.96 -7.57
N GLU A 82 10.52 11.58 -8.62
CA GLU A 82 9.87 12.72 -9.27
C GLU A 82 8.50 12.30 -9.82
N GLY A 83 7.43 13.00 -9.42
CA GLY A 83 6.06 12.68 -9.80
C GLY A 83 5.39 11.57 -8.98
N PHE A 84 6.10 10.88 -8.09
CA PHE A 84 5.52 9.80 -7.29
C PHE A 84 4.46 10.32 -6.29
N ASP A 85 4.68 11.50 -5.71
CA ASP A 85 3.71 12.12 -4.80
C ASP A 85 2.39 12.45 -5.51
N ASP A 86 2.41 12.76 -6.81
CA ASP A 86 1.21 13.03 -7.59
C ASP A 86 0.47 11.74 -7.94
N LEU A 87 1.19 10.63 -8.13
CA LEU A 87 0.60 9.29 -8.24
C LEU A 87 -0.14 8.92 -6.94
N ILE A 88 0.49 9.14 -5.79
CA ILE A 88 -0.11 8.91 -4.46
C ILE A 88 -1.38 9.74 -4.28
N LYS A 89 -1.33 11.06 -4.58
CA LYS A 89 -2.51 11.93 -4.48
C LYS A 89 -3.63 11.49 -5.41
N THR A 90 -3.29 11.00 -6.60
CA THR A 90 -4.27 10.48 -7.57
C THR A 90 -4.97 9.24 -7.01
N ALA A 91 -4.21 8.30 -6.45
CA ALA A 91 -4.75 7.12 -5.78
C ALA A 91 -5.68 7.52 -4.60
N ALA A 92 -5.22 8.39 -3.71
CA ALA A 92 -5.98 8.84 -2.55
C ALA A 92 -7.26 9.62 -2.95
N SER A 93 -7.22 10.38 -4.04
CA SER A 93 -8.40 11.10 -4.56
C SER A 93 -9.44 10.14 -5.14
N ASN A 94 -8.99 9.06 -5.76
CA ASN A 94 -9.87 8.02 -6.31
C ASN A 94 -10.50 7.15 -5.21
N MET A 95 -9.90 7.06 -4.01
CA MET A 95 -10.53 6.41 -2.86
C MET A 95 -11.75 7.16 -2.31
N LYS A 96 -11.78 8.50 -2.43
CA LYS A 96 -12.85 9.35 -1.88
C LYS A 96 -14.08 9.46 -2.79
N ARG A 97 -14.08 8.77 -3.93
CA ARG A 97 -15.14 8.81 -4.94
C ARG A 97 -16.08 7.62 -4.84
#